data_AF-A0AAU5LH51-F1
#
_entry.id   AF-A0AAU5LH51-F1
#
_cell.length_a   1.000
_cell.length_b   1.000
_cell.length_c   1.000
_cell.angle_alpha   90.00
_cell.angle_beta   90.00
_cell.angle_gamma   90.00
#
_symmetry.space_group_name_H-M   'P 1'
#
loop_
_entity.id
_entity.type
_entity.pdbx_description
1 polymer ?
#
loop_
_entity_poly.entity_id
_entity_poly.type
_entity_poly.pdbx_seq_one_letter_code
_entity_poly.pdbx_strand_id
1 'polypeptide(L)' 'MRRVRLACGHVQRDRIAHRGDHVWCESDCSDWVRVITVEE' A
#
# COMPACT_ATOMS: atom_id res chain seq x y z
N MET A 1 12.62 4.69 0.11
CA MET A 1 11.16 4.52 0.36
C MET A 1 10.72 3.42 -0.56
N ARG A 2 10.13 2.36 -0.02
CA ARG A 2 9.76 1.14 -0.73
C ARG A 2 8.49 1.40 -1.55
N ARG A 3 8.32 0.74 -2.69
CA ARG A 3 7.05 0.79 -3.43
C ARG A 3 6.12 -0.29 -2.90
N VAL A 4 4.87 0.07 -2.72
CA VAL A 4 3.87 -0.79 -2.09
C VAL A 4 2.65 -0.84 -2.99
N ARG A 5 2.27 -2.05 -3.42
CA ARG A 5 1.06 -2.26 -4.22
C ARG A 5 -0.09 -2.67 -3.31
N LEU A 6 -1.18 -1.93 -3.40
CA LEU A 6 -2.39 -2.16 -2.62
C LEU A 6 -3.39 -3.05 -3.36
N ALA A 7 -4.31 -3.67 -2.61
CA ALA A 7 -5.37 -4.52 -3.13
C ALA A 7 -6.32 -3.77 -4.07
N CYS A 8 -6.48 -2.45 -3.90
CA CYS A 8 -7.23 -1.58 -4.79
C CYS A 8 -6.50 -1.29 -6.12
N GLY A 9 -5.26 -1.78 -6.29
CA GLY A 9 -4.46 -1.59 -7.50
C GLY A 9 -3.53 -0.38 -7.48
N HIS A 10 -3.72 0.56 -6.54
CA HIS A 10 -2.84 1.71 -6.38
C HIS A 10 -1.45 1.32 -5.88
N VAL A 11 -0.45 2.11 -6.28
CA VAL A 11 0.92 1.99 -5.81
C VAL A 11 1.28 3.25 -5.03
N GLN A 12 1.84 3.07 -3.84
CA GLN A 12 2.27 4.17 -2.98
C GLN A 12 3.65 3.89 -2.39
N ARG A 13 4.25 4.90 -1.77
CA ARG A 13 5.57 4.81 -1.17
C ARG A 13 5.44 4.76 0.34
N ASP A 14 5.97 3.71 0.94
CA ASP A 14 5.98 3.55 2.40
C ASP A 14 7.37 3.13 2.89
N ARG A 15 7.65 3.34 4.18
CA ARG A 15 8.93 2.96 4.80
C ARG A 15 8.84 1.73 5.68
N ILE A 16 7.65 1.43 6.20
CA ILE A 16 7.42 0.44 7.25
C ILE A 16 6.41 -0.65 6.85
N ALA A 17 5.62 -0.44 5.80
CA ALA A 17 4.59 -1.38 5.37
C ALA A 17 5.20 -2.70 4.88
N HIS A 18 4.55 -3.80 5.28
CA HIS A 18 4.84 -5.16 4.88
C HIS A 18 3.66 -5.76 4.11
N ARG A 19 3.92 -6.85 3.39
CA ARG A 19 2.87 -7.61 2.73
C ARG A 19 1.86 -8.13 3.75
N GLY A 20 0.58 -7.80 3.54
CA GLY A 20 -0.52 -8.20 4.43
C GLY A 20 -1.02 -7.10 5.37
N ASP A 21 -0.24 -6.03 5.58
CA ASP A 21 -0.66 -4.88 6.38
C ASP A 21 -1.86 -4.17 5.73
N HIS A 22 -2.65 -3.45 6.52
CA HIS A 22 -3.62 -2.50 5.99
C HIS A 22 -3.07 -1.09 6.17
N VAL A 23 -3.04 -0.33 5.07
CA VAL A 23 -2.57 1.05 5.06
C VAL A 23 -3.63 1.94 4.44
N TRP A 24 -3.66 3.20 4.85
CA TRP A 24 -4.56 4.18 4.26
C TRP A 24 -4.19 4.45 2.80
N CYS A 25 -5.15 4.27 1.90
CA CYS A 25 -4.96 4.60 0.49
C CYS A 25 -5.11 6.11 0.28
N GLU A 26 -3.99 6.83 0.07
CA GLU A 26 -3.99 8.29 -0.17
C GLU A 26 -4.54 8.70 -1.55
N SER A 27 -4.92 7.75 -2.41
CA SER A 27 -5.60 8.02 -3.68
C SER A 27 -7.13 8.13 -3.49
N ASP A 28 -7.89 8.15 -4.58
CA ASP A 28 -9.36 8.29 -4.57
C ASP A 28 -10.12 7.26 -3.73
N CYS A 29 -9.48 6.16 -3.31
CA CYS A 29 -10.14 5.16 -2.46
C CYS A 29 -10.51 5.70 -1.08
N SER A 30 -9.68 6.57 -0.47
CA SER A 30 -9.88 7.08 0.90
C SER A 30 -10.33 6.00 1.89
N ASP A 31 -9.62 4.86 1.90
CA ASP A 31 -9.98 3.67 2.67
C ASP A 31 -8.71 2.90 3.15
N TRP A 32 -8.87 1.99 4.10
CA TRP A 32 -7.79 1.12 4.60
C TRP A 32 -7.67 -0.12 3.73
N VAL A 33 -6.62 -0.16 2.92
CA VAL A 33 -6.43 -1.19 1.89
C VAL A 33 -5.26 -2.09 2.24
N ARG A 34 -5.46 -3.40 2.02
CA ARG A 34 -4.42 -4.41 2.23
C ARG A 34 -3.25 -4.25 1.24
N VAL A 35 -2.03 -4.37 1.74
CA VAL A 35 -0.79 -4.45 0.96
C VAL A 35 -0.65 -5.84 0.34
N ILE A 36 -0.48 -5.90 -0.98
CA ILE A 36 -0.34 -7.13 -1.76
C ILE A 36 1.12 -7.45 -2.07
N THR A 37 1.92 -6.44 -2.42
CA THR A 37 3.37 -6.58 -2.67
C THR A 37 4.14 -5.37 -2.15
N VAL A 38 5.40 -5.60 -1.77
CA VAL A 38 6.38 -4.57 -1.43
C VAL A 38 7.60 -4.80 -2.31
N GLU A 39 8.04 -3.77 -3.01
CA GLU A 39 9.24 -3.76 -3.84
C GLU A 39 10.30 -2.89 -3.14
N GLU A 40 11.49 -3.46 -2.91
CA GLU A 40 12.62 -2.81 -2.23
C GLU A 40 13.37 -1.83 -3.12
#